data_AF-A0A454CUZ8-F1
#
_entry.id   AF-A0A454CUZ8-F1
#
_cell.length_a   1.000
_cell.length_b   1.000
_cell.length_c   1.000
_cell.angle_alpha   90.00
_cell.angle_beta   90.00
_cell.angle_gamma   90.00
#
_symmetry.space_group_name_H-M   'P 1'
#
loop_
_entity.id
_entity.type
_entity.pdbx_description
1 polymer ?
#
loop_
_entity_poly.entity_id
_entity_poly.type
_entity_poly.pdbx_seq_one_letter_code
_entity_poly.pdbx_strand_id
1 'polypeptide(L)' 'TGGGDKDSYTDLALRELGHTRHVTFKVPFFSAAINRLVSSEHLMVVPEHIAVNLAKHWDLAHKALPLETPIHQYWL' A
#
# COMPACT_ATOMS: atom_id res chain seq x y z
N THR A 1 16.72 -15.40 1.46
CA THR A 1 16.80 -14.72 0.15
C THR A 1 15.58 -15.12 -0.68
N GLY A 2 14.46 -14.46 -0.48
CA GLY A 2 13.19 -14.77 -1.14
C GLY A 2 12.73 -13.59 -1.99
N GLY A 3 13.43 -13.35 -3.10
CA GLY A 3 12.86 -12.58 -4.19
C GLY A 3 11.98 -13.50 -5.01
N GLY A 4 10.90 -12.99 -5.59
CA GLY A 4 10.39 -13.63 -6.80
C GLY A 4 8.90 -13.64 -7.07
N ASP A 5 8.06 -12.93 -6.31
CA ASP A 5 6.77 -12.51 -6.88
C ASP A 5 6.49 -11.06 -6.51
N LYS A 6 6.73 -10.18 -7.49
CA LYS A 6 6.90 -8.73 -7.31
C LYS A 6 5.61 -7.96 -7.56
N ASP A 7 4.49 -8.67 -7.65
CA ASP A 7 3.18 -8.09 -7.86
C ASP A 7 2.44 -8.14 -6.54
N SER A 8 2.17 -6.97 -5.96
CA SER A 8 1.28 -6.91 -4.80
C SER A 8 -0.11 -7.38 -5.22
N TYR A 9 -0.92 -7.90 -4.30
CA TYR A 9 -2.33 -8.24 -4.60
C TYR A 9 -3.09 -7.06 -5.24
N THR A 10 -2.69 -5.83 -4.92
CA THR A 10 -3.18 -4.62 -5.58
C THR A 10 -2.81 -4.55 -7.06
N ASP A 11 -1.57 -4.90 -7.44
CA ASP A 11 -1.14 -4.91 -8.84
C ASP A 11 -1.90 -5.97 -9.64
N LEU A 12 -2.14 -7.14 -9.04
CA LEU A 12 -2.92 -8.22 -9.65
C LEU A 12 -4.38 -7.77 -9.86
N ALA A 13 -5.04 -7.26 -8.82
CA ALA A 13 -6.42 -6.76 -8.91
C ALA A 13 -6.57 -5.61 -9.93
N LEU A 14 -5.58 -4.71 -10.01
CA LEU A 14 -5.59 -3.65 -11.03
C LEU A 14 -5.48 -4.23 -12.45
N ARG A 15 -4.63 -5.24 -12.67
CA ARG A 15 -4.46 -5.87 -13.99
C ARG A 15 -5.71 -6.61 -14.44
N GLU A 16 -6.43 -7.28 -13.53
CA GLU A 16 -7.70 -7.93 -13.84
C GLU A 16 -8.75 -6.92 -14.35
N LEU A 17 -8.66 -5.67 -13.90
CA LEU A 17 -9.48 -4.55 -14.38
C LEU A 17 -8.89 -3.82 -15.60
N GLY A 18 -7.79 -4.31 -16.18
CA GLY A 18 -7.11 -3.66 -17.31
C GLY A 18 -6.35 -2.38 -16.95
N HIS A 19 -6.07 -2.17 -15.66
CA HIS A 19 -5.38 -0.99 -15.14
C HIS A 19 -3.95 -1.31 -14.71
N THR A 20 -3.11 -0.27 -14.71
CA THR A 20 -1.75 -0.31 -14.14
C THR A 20 -1.54 0.95 -13.30
N ARG A 21 -0.63 0.87 -12.33
CA ARG A 21 -0.25 2.03 -11.50
C ARG A 21 1.17 2.47 -11.81
N HIS A 22 1.40 3.76 -11.68
CA HIS A 22 2.75 4.33 -11.75
C HIS A 22 3.41 4.26 -10.36
N VAL A 23 4.48 3.47 -10.24
CA VAL A 23 5.21 3.29 -8.97
C VAL A 23 6.40 4.23 -8.90
N THR A 24 6.29 5.31 -8.13
CA THR A 24 7.37 6.29 -7.95
C THR A 24 8.45 5.80 -6.98
N PHE A 25 8.08 5.03 -5.94
CA PHE A 25 9.01 4.57 -4.91
C PHE A 25 8.78 3.11 -4.56
N LYS A 26 9.89 2.39 -4.32
CA LYS A 26 9.88 1.06 -3.68
C LYS A 26 10.74 1.15 -2.42
N VAL A 27 10.11 0.97 -1.27
CA VAL A 27 10.75 1.05 0.04
C VAL A 27 10.66 -0.29 0.75
N PRO A 28 11.62 -0.61 1.64
CA PRO A 28 11.62 -1.90 2.34
C PRO A 28 10.56 -1.98 3.46
N PHE A 29 10.09 -0.84 3.98
CA PHE A 29 9.13 -0.76 5.08
C PHE A 29 8.17 0.42 4.89
N PHE A 30 6.93 0.31 5.39
CA PHE A 30 5.93 1.39 5.29
C PHE A 30 6.38 2.70 5.92
N SER A 31 7.08 2.63 7.06
CA SER A 31 7.58 3.81 7.77
C SER A 31 8.53 4.66 6.94
N ALA A 32 9.32 4.04 6.06
CA ALA A 32 10.25 4.74 5.19
C ALA A 32 9.55 5.59 4.12
N ALA A 33 8.28 5.32 3.82
CA ALA A 33 7.49 6.09 2.84
C ALA A 33 6.78 7.30 3.45
N ILE A 34 6.67 7.39 4.79
CA ILE A 34 5.79 8.36 5.47
C ILE A 34 6.15 9.81 5.11
N ASN A 35 7.42 10.19 5.23
CA ASN A 35 7.85 11.57 4.94
C ASN A 35 7.48 11.99 3.52
N ARG A 36 7.60 11.07 2.56
CA ARG A 36 7.21 11.33 1.17
C ARG A 36 5.70 11.39 1.03
N LEU A 37 4.96 10.51 1.70
CA LEU A 37 3.51 10.44 1.66
C LEU A 37 2.85 11.72 2.19
N VAL A 38 3.37 12.28 3.29
CA VAL A 38 2.86 13.54 3.87
C VAL A 38 3.23 14.76 3.01
N SER A 39 4.36 14.71 2.30
CA SER A 39 4.88 15.86 1.56
C SER A 39 4.54 15.85 0.06
N SER A 40 3.61 15.00 -0.40
CA SER A 40 3.31 14.88 -1.84
C SER A 40 1.95 14.24 -2.13
N GLU A 41 1.53 14.28 -3.39
CA GLU A 41 0.29 13.67 -3.90
C GLU A 41 0.42 12.15 -4.17
N HIS A 42 1.42 11.48 -3.60
CA HIS A 42 1.54 10.03 -3.78
C HIS A 42 0.51 9.29 -2.92
N LEU A 43 0.11 8.11 -3.38
CA LEU A 43 -0.76 7.21 -2.63
C LEU A 43 0.00 5.94 -2.26
N MET A 44 -0.34 5.37 -1.11
CA MET A 44 0.22 4.11 -0.63
C MET A 44 -0.93 3.16 -0.24
N VAL A 45 -0.88 1.92 -0.71
CA VAL A 45 -1.81 0.87 -0.31
C VAL A 45 -1.18 0.05 0.81
N VAL A 46 -1.87 -0.05 1.93
CA VAL A 46 -1.46 -0.78 3.13
C VAL A 46 -2.69 -1.46 3.76
N PRO A 47 -2.49 -2.49 4.61
CA PRO A 47 -3.56 -3.02 5.45
C PRO A 47 -4.25 -1.93 6.27
N GLU A 48 -5.57 -2.03 6.46
CA GLU A 48 -6.39 -1.00 7.09
C GLU A 48 -5.90 -0.57 8.48
N HIS A 49 -5.58 -1.53 9.35
CA HIS A 49 -5.09 -1.22 10.70
C HIS A 49 -3.77 -0.40 10.69
N ILE A 50 -2.93 -0.59 9.67
CA ILE A 50 -1.71 0.22 9.47
C ILE A 50 -2.12 1.62 9.03
N ALA A 51 -3.02 1.76 8.06
CA ALA A 51 -3.50 3.07 7.59
C ALA A 51 -4.12 3.89 8.74
N VAL A 52 -4.97 3.26 9.55
CA VAL A 52 -5.57 3.88 10.75
C VAL A 52 -4.49 4.31 11.74
N ASN A 53 -3.47 3.47 11.98
CA ASN A 53 -2.38 3.83 12.88
C ASN A 53 -1.53 5.00 12.34
N LEU A 54 -1.28 5.05 11.04
CA LEU A 54 -0.54 6.15 10.41
C LEU A 54 -1.32 7.47 10.52
N ALA A 55 -2.62 7.46 10.22
CA ALA A 55 -3.47 8.65 10.30
C ALA A 55 -3.59 9.25 11.72
N LYS A 56 -3.26 8.48 12.77
CA LYS A 56 -3.21 9.00 14.15
C LYS A 56 -1.99 9.87 14.43
N HIS A 57 -0.89 9.65 13.71
CA HIS A 57 0.42 10.24 14.00
C HIS A 57 0.88 11.24 12.94
N TRP A 58 0.32 11.16 11.74
CA TRP A 58 0.64 12.03 10.60
C TRP A 58 -0.64 12.57 9.96
N ASP A 59 -0.55 13.73 9.32
CA ASP A 59 -1.65 14.35 8.58
C ASP A 59 -1.94 13.57 7.29
N LEU A 60 -2.58 12.41 7.45
CA LEU A 60 -2.89 11.46 6.41
C LEU A 60 -4.34 11.05 6.52
N ALA A 61 -5.04 11.04 5.38
CA ALA A 61 -6.34 10.42 5.26
C ALA A 61 -6.19 8.97 4.77
N HIS A 62 -7.05 8.08 5.26
CA HIS A 62 -7.21 6.74 4.71
C HIS A 62 -8.57 6.62 4.03
N LYS A 63 -8.64 5.76 3.00
CA LYS A 63 -9.88 5.42 2.28
C LYS A 63 -9.90 3.93 2.04
N ALA A 64 -11.09 3.34 2.02
CA ALA A 64 -11.26 1.96 1.61
C ALA A 64 -10.70 1.77 0.18
N LEU A 65 -9.96 0.68 -0.02
CA LEU A 65 -9.43 0.36 -1.34
C LEU A 65 -10.61 -0.06 -2.24
N PRO A 66 -10.81 0.59 -3.41
CA PRO A 66 -11.91 0.26 -4.32
C PRO A 66 -11.59 -0.98 -5.18
N LEU A 67 -10.91 -1.96 -4.60
CA LEU A 67 -10.47 -3.19 -5.25
C LEU A 67 -10.70 -4.35 -4.29
N GLU A 68 -11.15 -5.48 -4.82
CA GLU A 68 -11.16 -6.71 -4.04
C GLU A 68 -9.73 -7.23 -3.92
N THR A 69 -9.27 -7.41 -2.69
CA THR A 69 -7.95 -7.99 -2.40
C THR A 69 -8.10 -9.05 -1.32
N PRO A 70 -7.31 -10.13 -1.34
CA PRO A 70 -7.31 -11.13 -0.27
C PRO A 70 -7.07 -10.50 1.10
N ILE A 71 -7.70 -11.07 2.12
CA ILE A 71 -7.50 -10.63 3.51
C ILE A 71 -6.08 -11.00 3.95
N HIS A 72 -5.34 -10.03 4.47
CA HIS A 72 -4.03 -10.25 5.05
C HIS A 72 -4.15 -11.04 6.37
N GLN A 73 -3.60 -12.25 6.39
CA GLN A 73 -3.54 -13.10 7.59
C GLN A 73 -2.14 -13.05 8.20
N TYR A 74 -2.07 -12.86 9.52
CA TYR A 74 -0.83 -12.86 10.29
C TYR A 74 -0.75 -14.14 11.11
N TRP A 75 0.40 -14.82 11.04
CA TRP A 75 0.70 -16.03 11.80
C TRP A 75 1.88 -15.76 12.73
N LEU A 76 1.90 -16.40 13.90
CA LEU A 76 2.99 -16.33 14.88
C LEU A 76 3.98 -17.48 14.68
#